data_AF-A0A820S0Q7-F1
#
_entry.id   AF-A0A820S0Q7-F1
#
_cell.length_a   1.000
_cell.length_b   1.000
_cell.length_c   1.000
_cell.angle_alpha   90.00
_cell.angle_beta   90.00
_cell.angle_gamma   90.00
#
_symmetry.space_group_name_H-M   'P 1'
#
loop_
_entity.id
_entity.type
_entity.pdbx_description
1 polymer ?
#
loop_
_entity_poly.entity_id
_entity_poly.type
_entity_poly.pdbx_seq_one_letter_code
_entity_poly.pdbx_strand_id
1 'polypeptide(L)' 'AKKNIANIWKWSTFSEEKEALLAVGTKLKILSVHYFGYRWEIEVELMEDDEEV' A
#
# COMPACT_ATOMS: atom_id res chain seq x y z
N ALA A 1 -13.53 -1.85 7.89
CA ALA A 1 -12.41 -1.70 6.93
C ALA A 1 -12.75 -2.04 5.48
N LYS A 2 -13.28 -1.09 4.68
CA LYS A 2 -13.17 -1.17 3.22
C LYS A 2 -11.73 -0.81 2.88
N LYS A 3 -10.87 -1.81 2.61
CA LYS A 3 -9.47 -1.52 2.26
C LYS A 3 -9.42 -0.83 0.90
N ASN A 4 -8.81 0.34 0.82
CA ASN A 4 -8.68 1.16 -0.40
C ASN A 4 -7.63 0.62 -1.39
N ILE A 5 -7.59 -0.70 -1.57
CA ILE A 5 -6.65 -1.40 -2.45
C ILE A 5 -7.42 -2.25 -3.46
N ALA A 6 -7.03 -2.15 -4.73
CA ALA A 6 -7.61 -2.92 -5.82
C ALA A 6 -6.53 -3.70 -6.56
N ASN A 7 -6.76 -5.00 -6.80
CA ASN A 7 -5.88 -5.79 -7.64
C ASN A 7 -6.13 -5.43 -9.10
N ILE A 8 -5.10 -4.93 -9.80
CA ILE A 8 -5.24 -4.44 -11.18
C ILE A 8 -4.45 -5.25 -12.20
N TRP A 9 -3.70 -6.26 -11.78
CA TRP A 9 -2.76 -7.02 -12.61
C TRP A 9 -3.35 -7.59 -13.92
N LYS A 10 -4.63 -7.95 -13.96
CA LYS A 10 -5.29 -8.42 -15.20
C LYS A 10 -5.49 -7.34 -16.25
N TRP A 11 -5.45 -6.08 -15.85
CA TRP A 11 -5.64 -4.90 -16.70
C TRP A 11 -4.34 -4.09 -16.89
N SER A 12 -3.24 -4.52 -16.24
CA SER A 12 -1.93 -3.89 -16.37
C SER A 12 -1.13 -4.47 -17.53
N THR A 13 -0.24 -3.66 -18.10
CA THR A 13 0.81 -4.11 -19.03
C THR A 13 1.79 -5.08 -18.34
N PHE A 14 1.95 -5.00 -17.01
CA PHE A 14 2.85 -5.82 -16.20
C PHE A 14 2.09 -6.94 -15.45
N SER A 15 1.42 -7.81 -16.20
CA SER A 15 0.52 -8.82 -15.64
C SER A 15 1.20 -9.87 -14.75
N GLU A 16 2.50 -10.13 -14.94
CA GLU A 16 3.29 -11.07 -14.14
C GLU A 16 3.65 -10.52 -12.74
N GLU A 17 3.67 -9.20 -12.58
CA GLU A 17 4.10 -8.50 -11.35
C GLU A 17 3.00 -8.45 -10.27
N LYS A 18 1.78 -8.95 -10.58
CA LYS A 18 0.63 -8.98 -9.66
C LYS A 18 0.29 -7.62 -9.06
N GLU A 19 0.36 -6.57 -9.87
CA GLU A 19 0.11 -5.20 -9.44
C GLU A 19 -1.23 -5.00 -8.71
N ALA A 20 -1.16 -4.15 -7.68
CA ALA A 20 -2.30 -3.64 -6.93
C ALA A 20 -2.20 -2.11 -6.83
N LEU A 21 -3.34 -1.44 -6.93
CA LEU A 21 -3.47 0.00 -6.86
C LEU A 21 -4.02 0.41 -5.49
N LEU A 22 -3.32 1.30 -4.81
CA LEU A 22 -3.79 1.96 -3.58
C LEU A 22 -4.40 3.32 -3.94
N ALA A 23 -5.55 3.67 -3.36
CA ALA A 23 -6.21 4.94 -3.65
C ALA A 23 -5.34 6.16 -3.25
N VAL A 24 -5.35 7.20 -4.09
CA VAL A 24 -4.67 8.46 -3.80
C VAL A 24 -5.27 9.10 -2.55
N GLY A 25 -4.42 9.61 -1.66
CA GLY A 25 -4.84 10.21 -0.40
C GLY A 25 -4.95 9.23 0.77
N THR A 26 -4.74 7.93 0.55
CA THR A 26 -4.72 6.94 1.64
C THR A 26 -3.66 7.29 2.68
N LYS A 27 -4.06 7.37 3.95
CA LYS A 27 -3.14 7.58 5.08
C LYS A 27 -2.45 6.27 5.47
N LEU A 28 -1.14 6.36 5.70
CA LEU A 28 -0.30 5.24 6.13
C LEU A 28 0.36 5.57 7.47
N LYS A 29 0.40 4.61 8.38
CA LYS A 29 1.18 4.72 9.62
C LYS A 29 2.43 3.88 9.50
N ILE A 30 3.58 4.50 9.68
CA ILE A 30 4.86 3.79 9.75
C ILE A 30 4.93 3.05 11.08
N LEU A 31 5.13 1.73 11.03
CA LEU A 31 5.29 0.88 12.20
C LEU A 31 6.77 0.68 12.53
N SER A 32 7.58 0.41 11.51
CA SER A 32 9.01 0.15 11.68
C SER A 32 9.80 0.56 10.44
N VAL A 33 11.08 0.87 10.65
CA VAL A 33 12.04 1.20 9.59
C VAL A 33 13.34 0.49 9.91
N HIS A 34 13.78 -0.36 9.00
CA HIS A 34 14.99 -1.15 9.15
C HIS A 34 15.91 -0.96 7.94
N TYR A 35 17.22 -0.96 8.18
CA TYR A 35 18.24 -0.93 7.13
C TYR A 35 19.06 -2.22 7.16
N PHE A 36 19.07 -2.94 6.03
CA PHE A 36 19.76 -4.22 5.87
C PHE A 36 20.68 -4.18 4.65
N GLY A 37 22.00 -4.12 4.88
CA GLY A 37 23.04 -4.21 3.85
C GLY A 37 23.09 -3.00 2.93
N TYR A 38 22.07 -2.83 2.08
CA TYR A 38 21.86 -1.72 1.14
C TYR A 38 20.37 -1.46 0.87
N ARG A 39 19.47 -2.02 1.68
CA ARG A 39 18.03 -1.95 1.49
C ARG A 39 17.36 -1.37 2.73
N TRP A 40 16.42 -0.46 2.49
CA TRP A 40 15.46 -0.03 3.50
C TRP A 40 14.20 -0.89 3.43
N GLU A 41 13.78 -1.42 4.56
CA GLU A 41 12.51 -2.11 4.73
C GLU A 41 11.64 -1.27 5.65
N ILE A 42 10.44 -0.93 5.19
CA ILE A 42 9.49 -0.07 5.90
C ILE A 42 8.20 -0.86 6.07
N GLU A 43 7.80 -1.07 7.31
CA GLU A 43 6.52 -1.67 7.64
C GLU A 43 5.48 -0.56 7.86
N VAL A 44 4.34 -0.68 7.17
CA VAL A 44 3.26 0.30 7.25
C VAL A 44 1.92 -0.37 7.53
N GLU A 45 1.09 0.32 8.29
CA GLU A 45 -0.32 -0.01 8.51
C GLU A 45 -1.19 0.92 7.65
N LEU A 46 -2.15 0.35 6.91
CA LEU A 46 -3.17 1.12 6.21
C LEU A 46 -4.15 1.67 7.25
N MET A 47 -4.25 2.98 7.36
CA MET A 47 -5.23 3.61 8.25
C MET A 47 -6.61 3.55 7.60
N GLU A 48 -7.66 3.39 8.41
CA GLU A 48 -9.02 3.61 7.93
C GLU A 48 -9.19 5.11 7.62
N ASP A 49 -9.95 5.43 6.57
CA ASP A 49 -10.30 6.82 6.31
C ASP A 49 -11.12 7.33 7.50
N ASP A 50 -10.72 8.47 8.07
CA ASP A 50 -11.54 9.16 9.05
C ASP A 50 -12.84 9.53 8.33
N GLU A 51 -13.94 8.81 8.60
CA GLU A 51 -15.27 9.27 8.20
C GLU A 51 -15.49 10.65 8.86
N GLU A 52 -15.29 11.73 8.10
CA GLU A 52 -15.73 13.06 8.53
C GLU A 52 -17.26 13.01 8.69
N VAL A 53 -17.71 13.03 9.94
CA VAL A 53 -19.12 13.19 10.34
C VAL A 53 -19.61 14.59 10.02
#